data_AF-L0AV51-F1
#
_entry.id   AF-L0AV51-F1
#
_cell.length_a   1.000
_cell.length_b   1.000
_cell.length_c   1.000
_cell.angle_alpha   90.00
_cell.angle_beta   90.00
_cell.angle_gamma   90.00
#
_symmetry.space_group_name_H-M   'P 1'
#
loop_
_entity.id
_entity.type
_entity.pdbx_description
1 polymer ?
#
loop_
_entity_poly.entity_id
_entity_poly.type
_entity_poly.pdbx_seq_one_letter_code
_entity_poly.pdbx_strand_id
1 'polypeptide(L)'
;MNIAVEGCCHGELDKIYETILAHEQQTGIKVDLLLCCGDFQAVRDESDLKELICPLKYKAQKDFKQYYNGKKVAPVLTIFIGGNHEAPDLLRHLYYGGWVAPNIYYLGYSGIVNIAGLRIAGISGIYNQNNYTKGYYEQRPYSEDAKRSAYNVREFDVEKLYMIENELDIFMSHDWPAGIEHYGNLEALLRVKPYFVSDVRHNILGNPKTRKLLEKLQPTFWFSGHLHVKYEAKYKHEDGSTTHFLALDKVLPNRQFLKIMDVKPKRLAEGAKRKRNGDYTLEKVLCYDREWCAILVANRDRMPLNAFPSTTPITLNKPTEEDFRFVDEQFAKFGFEALSIGTLDRVYKMPSWDVNDYKNPKLQREKFQDMLNLPDNSFFNPNINTKYRVVRRE
;
A
#
# COMPACT_ATOMS: atom_id res chain seq x y z
N MET A 1 3.13 -18.73 5.31
CA MET A 1 3.99 -17.67 5.86
C MET A 1 3.29 -17.12 7.07
N ASN A 2 4.00 -16.94 8.17
CA ASN A 2 3.42 -16.28 9.34
C ASN A 2 3.50 -14.77 9.13
N ILE A 3 2.35 -14.14 8.89
CA ILE A 3 2.24 -12.71 8.64
C ILE A 3 1.63 -12.04 9.87
N ALA A 4 2.30 -11.02 10.37
CA ALA A 4 1.72 -10.06 11.29
C ALA A 4 1.02 -8.95 10.49
N VAL A 5 -0.23 -8.66 10.84
CA VAL A 5 -1.00 -7.54 10.28
C VAL A 5 -1.20 -6.52 11.38
N GLU A 6 -0.96 -5.25 11.07
CA GLU A 6 -1.08 -4.11 11.96
C GLU A 6 -2.06 -3.07 11.40
N GLY A 7 -2.86 -2.46 12.28
CA GLY A 7 -3.89 -1.49 11.92
C GLY A 7 -3.34 -0.08 11.64
N CYS A 8 -3.19 0.72 12.71
CA CYS A 8 -2.63 2.07 12.65
C CYS A 8 -1.42 2.22 13.59
N CYS A 9 -0.25 2.38 12.98
CA CYS A 9 1.03 2.39 13.70
C CYS A 9 1.21 3.64 14.60
N HIS A 10 0.87 4.83 14.09
CA HIS A 10 1.15 6.14 14.68
C HIS A 10 2.59 6.32 15.19
N GLY A 11 3.55 5.71 14.48
CA GLY A 11 4.97 5.77 14.79
C GLY A 11 5.43 4.91 15.97
N GLU A 12 4.57 4.07 16.56
CA GLU A 12 4.87 3.18 17.70
C GLU A 12 5.53 1.86 17.25
N LEU A 13 6.56 1.96 16.41
CA LEU A 13 7.25 0.81 15.81
C LEU A 13 7.90 -0.09 16.86
N ASP A 14 8.50 0.50 17.89
CA ASP A 14 9.16 -0.26 18.96
C ASP A 14 8.16 -1.20 19.61
N LYS A 15 6.95 -0.69 19.91
CA LYS A 15 5.92 -1.47 20.58
C LYS A 15 5.38 -2.61 19.71
N ILE A 16 5.23 -2.37 18.41
CA ILE A 16 4.81 -3.38 17.44
C ILE A 16 5.85 -4.51 17.39
N TYR A 17 7.12 -4.17 17.22
CA TYR A 17 8.20 -5.16 17.15
C TYR A 17 8.40 -5.92 18.46
N GLU A 18 8.32 -5.25 19.61
CA GLU A 18 8.32 -5.91 20.93
C GLU A 18 7.19 -6.94 21.05
N THR A 19 5.99 -6.60 20.56
CA THR A 19 4.83 -7.49 20.61
C THR A 19 5.03 -8.72 19.72
N ILE A 20 5.61 -8.54 18.54
CA ILE A 20 6.00 -9.64 17.64
C ILE A 20 7.03 -10.54 18.32
N LEU A 21 8.11 -9.97 18.85
CA LEU A 21 9.17 -10.74 19.52
C LEU A 21 8.65 -11.51 20.74
N ALA A 22 7.78 -10.90 21.54
CA ALA A 22 7.14 -11.58 22.67
C ALA A 22 6.28 -12.76 22.20
N HIS A 23 5.54 -12.61 21.09
CA HIS A 23 4.80 -13.71 20.49
C HIS A 23 5.74 -14.84 20.04
N GLU A 24 6.80 -14.52 19.30
CA GLU A 24 7.77 -15.53 18.84
C GLU A 24 8.41 -16.30 19.99
N GLN A 25 8.74 -15.61 21.10
CA GLN A 25 9.29 -16.23 22.30
C GLN A 25 8.28 -17.15 23.00
N GLN A 26 6.99 -16.77 23.02
CA GLN A 26 5.94 -17.53 23.68
C GLN A 26 5.50 -18.76 22.87
N THR A 27 5.44 -18.65 21.55
CA THR A 27 4.86 -19.69 20.68
C THR A 27 5.92 -20.50 19.93
N GLY A 28 7.15 -20.01 19.84
CA GLY A 28 8.20 -20.58 18.98
C GLY A 28 7.95 -20.33 17.49
N ILE A 29 6.89 -19.62 17.11
CA ILE A 29 6.53 -19.35 15.71
C ILE A 29 7.22 -18.06 15.27
N LYS A 30 8.08 -18.16 14.25
CA LYS A 30 8.71 -16.99 13.63
C LYS A 30 7.76 -16.25 12.70
N VAL A 31 7.72 -14.92 12.82
CA VAL A 31 6.98 -14.02 11.93
C VAL A 31 7.87 -13.67 10.75
N ASP A 32 7.36 -13.91 9.54
CA ASP A 32 8.10 -13.76 8.29
C ASP A 32 7.96 -12.34 7.70
N LEU A 33 6.82 -11.70 7.94
CA LEU A 33 6.43 -10.43 7.34
C LEU A 33 5.48 -9.66 8.26
N LEU A 34 5.68 -8.35 8.34
CA LEU A 34 4.74 -7.40 8.95
C LEU A 34 4.09 -6.55 7.86
N LEU A 35 2.76 -6.46 7.87
CA LEU A 35 1.96 -5.59 7.01
C LEU A 35 1.28 -4.50 7.84
N CYS A 36 1.66 -3.24 7.65
CA CYS A 36 1.03 -2.09 8.34
C CYS A 36 0.03 -1.40 7.42
N CYS A 37 -1.23 -1.30 7.86
CA CYS A 37 -2.33 -0.75 7.05
C CYS A 37 -2.37 0.79 7.04
N GLY A 38 -1.36 1.47 7.55
CA GLY A 38 -1.16 2.90 7.42
C GLY A 38 -1.08 3.65 8.74
N ASP A 39 -1.17 4.98 8.64
CA ASP A 39 -0.73 5.89 9.70
C ASP A 39 0.66 5.49 10.23
N PHE A 40 1.56 5.12 9.32
CA PHE A 40 2.90 4.63 9.65
C PHE A 40 3.73 5.73 10.32
N GLN A 41 3.53 6.97 9.90
CA GLN A 41 4.16 8.17 10.45
C GLN A 41 5.68 8.14 10.28
N ALA A 42 6.14 8.00 9.03
CA ALA A 42 7.55 7.96 8.64
C ALA A 42 8.27 9.33 8.78
N VAL A 43 8.28 9.91 9.98
CA VAL A 43 8.85 11.25 10.26
C VAL A 43 10.36 11.16 10.51
N ARG A 44 11.18 11.73 9.59
CA ARG A 44 12.64 11.68 9.68
C ARG A 44 13.22 12.81 10.54
N ASP A 45 12.61 13.98 10.49
CA ASP A 45 13.11 15.21 11.11
C ASP A 45 11.97 16.20 11.44
N GLU A 46 12.36 17.40 11.91
CA GLU A 46 11.41 18.46 12.27
C GLU A 46 10.67 19.06 11.06
N SER A 47 11.24 18.96 9.86
CA SER A 47 10.57 19.42 8.64
C SER A 47 9.39 18.49 8.33
N ASP A 48 9.63 17.18 8.32
CA ASP A 48 8.58 16.18 8.16
C ASP A 48 7.54 16.32 9.28
N LEU A 49 7.98 16.55 10.53
CA LEU A 49 7.06 16.72 11.65
C LEU A 49 6.15 17.92 11.37
N LYS A 50 6.65 19.09 10.97
CA LYS A 50 5.81 20.27 10.65
C LYS A 50 4.73 19.99 9.60
N GLU A 51 4.97 19.07 8.67
CA GLU A 51 4.04 18.69 7.61
C GLU A 51 3.04 17.61 8.01
N LEU A 52 3.32 16.87 9.08
CA LEU A 52 2.38 15.89 9.64
C LEU A 52 1.06 16.54 10.03
N ILE A 53 -0.03 16.08 9.40
CA ILE A 53 -1.40 16.43 9.78
C ILE A 53 -1.76 15.62 11.01
N CYS A 54 -1.80 16.27 12.16
CA CYS A 54 -2.35 15.72 13.40
C CYS A 54 -2.66 16.88 14.36
N PRO A 55 -3.55 16.68 15.36
CA PRO A 55 -3.73 17.68 16.41
C PRO A 55 -2.41 18.00 17.11
N LEU A 56 -2.11 19.28 17.36
CA LEU A 56 -0.83 19.75 17.91
C LEU A 56 -0.37 18.98 19.16
N LYS A 57 -1.29 18.65 20.06
CA LYS A 57 -0.99 17.90 21.30
C LYS A 57 -0.51 16.47 21.10
N TYR A 58 -0.70 15.89 19.91
CA TYR A 58 -0.27 14.53 19.57
C TYR A 58 0.93 14.52 18.60
N LYS A 59 1.41 15.69 18.21
CA LYS A 59 2.47 15.85 17.22
C LYS A 59 3.82 15.47 17.85
N ALA A 60 4.32 14.30 17.49
CA ALA A 60 5.56 13.77 18.02
C ALA A 60 6.33 13.01 16.93
N GLN A 61 7.66 13.05 16.99
CA GLN A 61 8.52 12.39 16.02
C GLN A 61 8.49 10.85 16.12
N LYS A 62 8.25 10.30 17.32
CA LYS A 62 8.15 8.85 17.59
C LYS A 62 9.39 8.06 17.10
N ASP A 63 9.22 6.77 16.81
CA ASP A 63 10.34 5.81 16.77
C ASP A 63 11.07 5.79 15.42
N PHE A 64 10.36 6.08 14.32
CA PHE A 64 10.86 5.90 12.95
C PHE A 64 12.21 6.59 12.68
N LYS A 65 12.45 7.77 13.27
CA LYS A 65 13.74 8.48 13.17
C LYS A 65 14.94 7.57 13.48
N GLN A 66 14.82 6.67 14.47
CA GLN A 66 15.93 5.80 14.87
C GLN A 66 16.20 4.72 13.82
N TYR A 67 15.15 4.20 13.18
CA TYR A 67 15.26 3.25 12.07
C TYR A 67 15.83 3.92 10.82
N TYR A 68 15.34 5.12 10.46
CA TYR A 68 15.87 5.90 9.34
C TYR A 68 17.35 6.28 9.50
N ASN A 69 17.78 6.60 10.72
CA ASN A 69 19.18 6.94 10.95
C ASN A 69 20.11 5.71 11.09
N GLY A 70 19.58 4.50 10.98
CA GLY A 70 20.34 3.26 11.12
C GLY A 70 20.76 2.95 12.57
N LYS A 71 20.17 3.61 13.57
CA LYS A 71 20.38 3.28 14.99
C LYS A 71 19.64 2.00 15.39
N LYS A 72 18.54 1.70 14.68
CA LYS A 72 17.74 0.48 14.81
C LYS A 72 17.53 -0.14 13.44
N VAL A 73 17.32 -1.46 13.41
CA VAL A 73 16.96 -2.22 12.21
C VAL A 73 15.65 -2.94 12.53
N ALA A 74 14.69 -2.92 11.60
CA ALA A 74 13.45 -3.67 11.79
C ALA A 74 13.76 -5.18 11.86
N PRO A 75 13.32 -5.88 12.92
CA PRO A 75 13.65 -7.30 13.12
C PRO A 75 12.91 -8.23 12.16
N VAL A 76 11.87 -7.73 11.50
CA VAL A 76 11.05 -8.42 10.50
C VAL A 76 10.89 -7.52 9.30
N LEU A 77 10.87 -8.10 8.09
CA LEU A 77 10.53 -7.34 6.89
C LEU A 77 9.15 -6.70 7.09
N THR A 78 9.07 -5.40 6.90
CA THR A 78 7.89 -4.59 7.15
C THR A 78 7.47 -3.91 5.86
N ILE A 79 6.25 -4.17 5.39
CA ILE A 79 5.64 -3.48 4.26
C ILE A 79 4.50 -2.62 4.79
N PHE A 80 4.43 -1.37 4.35
CA PHE A 80 3.35 -0.48 4.75
C PHE A 80 2.77 0.30 3.56
N ILE A 81 1.50 0.68 3.71
CA ILE A 81 0.83 1.71 2.91
C ILE A 81 0.69 2.99 3.75
N GLY A 82 0.46 4.14 3.14
CA GLY A 82 0.23 5.39 3.86
C GLY A 82 -1.20 5.50 4.40
N GLY A 83 -1.37 6.17 5.54
CA GLY A 83 -2.67 6.62 6.05
C GLY A 83 -2.89 8.13 5.88
N ASN A 84 -3.55 8.75 6.84
CA ASN A 84 -3.77 10.20 6.91
C ASN A 84 -2.79 10.93 7.86
N HIS A 85 -1.97 10.20 8.62
CA HIS A 85 -0.91 10.74 9.48
C HIS A 85 0.48 10.37 8.96
N GLU A 86 0.88 11.00 7.86
CA GLU A 86 2.15 10.69 7.18
C GLU A 86 3.03 11.92 6.97
N ALA A 87 4.29 11.68 6.61
CA ALA A 87 5.22 12.68 6.09
C ALA A 87 5.06 12.76 4.55
N PRO A 88 4.25 13.71 4.02
CA PRO A 88 3.83 13.68 2.61
C PRO A 88 5.00 13.84 1.64
N ASP A 89 6.02 14.63 1.97
CA ASP A 89 7.19 14.82 1.12
C ASP A 89 8.02 13.54 0.95
N LEU A 90 8.26 12.81 2.04
CA LEU A 90 8.95 11.52 1.99
C LEU A 90 8.19 10.53 1.10
N LEU A 91 6.88 10.36 1.33
CA LEU A 91 6.08 9.39 0.58
C LEU A 91 5.91 9.80 -0.89
N ARG A 92 5.82 11.10 -1.20
CA ARG A 92 5.84 11.62 -2.58
C ARG A 92 7.13 11.26 -3.32
N HIS A 93 8.26 11.27 -2.61
CA HIS A 93 9.52 10.81 -3.19
C HIS A 93 9.57 9.30 -3.45
N LEU A 94 8.65 8.52 -2.88
CA LEU A 94 8.53 7.08 -3.07
C LEU A 94 7.16 6.72 -3.66
N TYR A 95 6.65 7.53 -4.59
CA TYR A 95 5.33 7.34 -5.18
C TYR A 95 5.11 5.92 -5.76
N TYR A 96 6.14 5.35 -6.39
CA TYR A 96 6.14 3.99 -6.95
C TYR A 96 6.59 2.90 -5.95
N GLY A 97 6.77 3.26 -4.68
CA GLY A 97 7.30 2.40 -3.63
C GLY A 97 8.81 2.54 -3.45
N GLY A 98 9.32 2.04 -2.33
CA GLY A 98 10.76 2.01 -2.04
C GLY A 98 11.09 1.80 -0.56
N TRP A 99 12.36 1.58 -0.29
CA TRP A 99 12.87 1.37 1.06
C TRP A 99 12.93 2.69 1.82
N VAL A 100 12.38 2.72 3.03
CA VAL A 100 12.44 3.89 3.93
C VAL A 100 13.44 3.69 5.07
N ALA A 101 13.79 2.45 5.37
CA ALA A 101 14.82 2.05 6.32
C ALA A 101 15.21 0.58 6.03
N PRO A 102 16.30 0.05 6.60
CA PRO A 102 16.61 -1.38 6.52
C PRO A 102 15.43 -2.23 6.99
N ASN A 103 15.01 -3.20 6.17
CA ASN A 103 13.82 -4.05 6.38
C ASN A 103 12.45 -3.32 6.40
N ILE A 104 12.35 -2.05 5.97
CA ILE A 104 11.07 -1.33 5.91
C ILE A 104 10.82 -0.78 4.50
N TYR A 105 9.77 -1.27 3.84
CA TYR A 105 9.38 -0.94 2.48
C TYR A 105 8.03 -0.24 2.44
N TYR A 106 7.99 0.94 1.82
CA TYR A 106 6.74 1.62 1.47
C TYR A 106 6.21 1.08 0.15
N LEU A 107 4.95 0.66 0.10
CA LEU A 107 4.35 0.09 -1.10
C LEU A 107 4.14 1.12 -2.23
N GLY A 108 4.15 2.41 -1.91
CA GLY A 108 3.83 3.50 -2.83
C GLY A 108 2.40 4.01 -2.64
N TYR A 109 2.00 4.98 -3.47
CA TYR A 109 0.63 5.50 -3.46
C TYR A 109 -0.40 4.44 -3.88
N SER A 110 0.02 3.56 -4.77
CA SER A 110 -0.61 2.29 -5.13
C SER A 110 0.49 1.37 -5.62
N GLY A 111 0.43 0.08 -5.32
CA GLY A 111 1.46 -0.85 -5.77
C GLY A 111 1.11 -2.31 -5.60
N ILE A 112 1.90 -3.17 -6.25
CA ILE A 112 1.87 -4.62 -6.06
C ILE A 112 3.31 -5.11 -5.90
N VAL A 113 3.52 -5.98 -4.92
CA VAL A 113 4.79 -6.67 -4.69
C VAL A 113 4.55 -8.16 -4.50
N ASN A 114 5.57 -8.95 -4.82
CA ASN A 114 5.56 -10.39 -4.66
C ASN A 114 6.56 -10.82 -3.60
N ILE A 115 6.20 -11.79 -2.74
CA ILE A 115 7.11 -12.37 -1.75
C ILE A 115 6.71 -13.80 -1.42
N ALA A 116 7.65 -14.74 -1.52
CA ALA A 116 7.42 -16.17 -1.25
C ALA A 116 6.10 -16.71 -1.87
N GLY A 117 5.83 -16.32 -3.12
CA GLY A 117 4.66 -16.73 -3.89
C GLY A 117 3.38 -15.95 -3.58
N LEU A 118 3.36 -15.10 -2.56
CA LEU A 118 2.24 -14.19 -2.28
C LEU A 118 2.29 -12.96 -3.16
N ARG A 119 1.14 -12.54 -3.67
CA ARG A 119 0.93 -11.29 -4.40
C ARG A 119 0.14 -10.31 -3.56
N ILE A 120 0.79 -9.22 -3.16
CA ILE A 120 0.29 -8.24 -2.19
C ILE A 120 0.12 -6.91 -2.90
N ALA A 121 -1.11 -6.43 -3.00
CA ALA A 121 -1.42 -5.09 -3.50
C ALA A 121 -1.85 -4.16 -2.38
N GLY A 122 -1.82 -2.87 -2.65
CA GLY A 122 -2.40 -1.90 -1.75
C GLY A 122 -2.49 -0.51 -2.32
N ILE A 123 -3.26 0.32 -1.61
CA ILE A 123 -3.49 1.72 -1.93
C ILE A 123 -3.34 2.56 -0.67
N SER A 124 -2.56 3.62 -0.77
CA SER A 124 -2.27 4.53 0.34
C SER A 124 -3.30 5.65 0.40
N GLY A 125 -3.58 6.10 1.62
CA GLY A 125 -4.40 7.27 1.89
C GLY A 125 -5.84 6.96 2.27
N ILE A 126 -6.65 8.03 2.35
CA ILE A 126 -8.09 7.96 2.62
C ILE A 126 -8.92 8.65 1.55
N TYR A 127 -10.15 8.21 1.38
CA TYR A 127 -11.08 8.77 0.41
C TYR A 127 -11.51 10.19 0.79
N ASN A 128 -11.50 11.07 -0.21
CA ASN A 128 -12.16 12.36 -0.13
C ASN A 128 -12.78 12.70 -1.49
N GLN A 129 -14.11 12.87 -1.51
CA GLN A 129 -14.86 13.13 -2.74
C GLN A 129 -14.35 14.36 -3.52
N ASN A 130 -13.92 15.42 -2.82
CA ASN A 130 -13.50 16.67 -3.45
C ASN A 130 -12.10 16.59 -4.07
N ASN A 131 -11.29 15.63 -3.61
CA ASN A 131 -9.92 15.44 -4.08
C ASN A 131 -9.77 14.23 -5.01
N TYR A 132 -10.74 13.31 -5.04
CA TYR A 132 -10.64 12.05 -5.79
C TYR A 132 -10.33 12.26 -7.29
N THR A 133 -11.05 13.16 -7.96
CA THR A 133 -10.85 13.44 -9.40
C THR A 133 -9.84 14.55 -9.68
N LYS A 134 -9.13 15.05 -8.67
CA LYS A 134 -8.01 15.97 -8.88
C LYS A 134 -6.80 15.19 -9.41
N GLY A 135 -5.81 15.91 -9.90
CA GLY A 135 -4.46 15.38 -10.07
C GLY A 135 -3.62 15.52 -8.82
N TYR A 136 -2.33 15.27 -8.99
CA TYR A 136 -1.30 15.56 -8.02
C TYR A 136 -0.65 16.90 -8.31
N TYR A 137 -0.71 17.81 -7.35
CA TYR A 137 -0.31 19.21 -7.53
C TYR A 137 0.36 19.79 -6.28
N GLU A 138 0.38 19.03 -5.19
CA GLU A 138 0.86 19.45 -3.90
C GLU A 138 2.38 19.63 -3.93
N GLN A 139 2.86 20.78 -3.45
CA GLN A 139 4.26 21.16 -3.50
C GLN A 139 4.68 21.86 -2.21
N ARG A 140 5.98 21.77 -1.89
CA ARG A 140 6.57 22.53 -0.77
C ARG A 140 6.71 24.02 -1.15
N PRO A 141 6.50 24.94 -0.20
CA PRO A 141 5.96 24.70 1.14
C PRO A 141 4.47 24.33 1.09
N TYR A 142 4.07 23.26 1.80
CA TYR A 142 2.69 22.81 1.78
C TYR A 142 1.77 23.75 2.58
N SER A 143 0.68 24.19 1.96
CA SER A 143 -0.45 24.77 2.69
C SER A 143 -1.18 23.69 3.51
N GLU A 144 -2.00 24.10 4.50
CA GLU A 144 -2.80 23.14 5.29
C GLU A 144 -3.75 22.30 4.43
N ASP A 145 -4.30 22.87 3.36
CA ASP A 145 -5.11 22.13 2.39
C ASP A 145 -4.25 21.14 1.57
N ALA A 146 -3.09 21.57 1.08
CA ALA A 146 -2.18 20.70 0.33
C ALA A 146 -1.69 19.52 1.18
N LYS A 147 -1.41 19.73 2.48
CA LYS A 147 -1.06 18.65 3.41
C LYS A 147 -2.19 17.60 3.51
N ARG A 148 -3.46 18.03 3.56
CA ARG A 148 -4.62 17.12 3.60
C ARG A 148 -4.88 16.43 2.27
N SER A 149 -4.72 17.17 1.19
CA SER A 149 -4.86 16.67 -0.18
C SER A 149 -3.84 15.59 -0.47
N ALA A 150 -2.59 15.73 0.01
CA ALA A 150 -1.46 14.85 -0.30
C ALA A 150 -1.66 13.37 0.06
N TYR A 151 -2.50 13.07 1.07
CA TYR A 151 -2.83 11.70 1.48
C TYR A 151 -4.20 11.23 0.99
N ASN A 152 -4.93 12.04 0.20
CA ASN A 152 -6.21 11.58 -0.31
C ASN A 152 -6.03 10.69 -1.53
N VAL A 153 -6.78 9.58 -1.58
CA VAL A 153 -6.81 8.67 -2.72
C VAL A 153 -7.21 9.42 -3.99
N ARG A 154 -6.54 9.13 -5.11
CA ARG A 154 -6.85 9.68 -6.44
C ARG A 154 -7.46 8.64 -7.35
N GLU A 155 -8.27 9.11 -8.29
CA GLU A 155 -8.87 8.28 -9.35
C GLU A 155 -7.80 7.53 -10.15
N PHE A 156 -6.69 8.21 -10.48
CA PHE A 156 -5.58 7.59 -11.20
C PHE A 156 -5.03 6.32 -10.52
N ASP A 157 -4.92 6.31 -9.19
CA ASP A 157 -4.40 5.17 -8.45
C ASP A 157 -5.39 4.02 -8.35
N VAL A 158 -6.67 4.33 -8.21
CA VAL A 158 -7.75 3.33 -8.23
C VAL A 158 -7.86 2.69 -9.61
N GLU A 159 -7.89 3.47 -10.68
CA GLU A 159 -8.05 2.93 -12.03
C GLU A 159 -6.84 2.09 -12.48
N LYS A 160 -5.61 2.44 -12.04
CA LYS A 160 -4.43 1.56 -12.24
C LYS A 160 -4.64 0.18 -11.62
N LEU A 161 -5.09 0.13 -10.36
CA LEU A 161 -5.35 -1.13 -9.65
C LEU A 161 -6.55 -1.88 -10.25
N TYR A 162 -7.54 -1.18 -10.78
CA TYR A 162 -8.72 -1.80 -11.40
C TYR A 162 -8.37 -2.64 -12.64
N MET A 163 -7.26 -2.32 -13.32
CA MET A 163 -6.77 -3.05 -14.51
C MET A 163 -6.08 -4.38 -14.20
N ILE A 164 -5.85 -4.71 -12.93
CA ILE A 164 -5.28 -6.01 -12.55
C ILE A 164 -6.22 -7.15 -12.99
N GLU A 165 -5.67 -8.13 -13.70
CA GLU A 165 -6.38 -9.33 -14.12
C GLU A 165 -5.86 -10.58 -13.41
N ASN A 166 -4.57 -10.63 -13.08
CA ASN A 166 -4.04 -11.75 -12.29
C ASN A 166 -4.60 -11.75 -10.87
N GLU A 167 -4.79 -12.95 -10.32
CA GLU A 167 -5.25 -13.14 -8.95
C GLU A 167 -4.36 -12.44 -7.91
N LEU A 168 -4.97 -12.11 -6.78
CA LEU A 168 -4.35 -11.42 -5.66
C LEU A 168 -4.56 -12.21 -4.36
N ASP A 169 -3.53 -12.28 -3.53
CA ASP A 169 -3.63 -12.94 -2.23
C ASP A 169 -4.11 -11.95 -1.17
N ILE A 170 -3.50 -10.77 -1.14
CA ILE A 170 -3.71 -9.76 -0.11
C ILE A 170 -3.91 -8.41 -0.78
N PHE A 171 -4.91 -7.66 -0.32
CA PHE A 171 -5.07 -6.24 -0.61
C PHE A 171 -5.06 -5.42 0.68
N MET A 172 -4.31 -4.30 0.69
CA MET A 172 -4.22 -3.38 1.81
C MET A 172 -4.83 -2.02 1.47
N SER A 173 -5.70 -1.49 2.33
CA SER A 173 -6.17 -0.09 2.27
C SER A 173 -6.25 0.49 3.67
N HIS A 174 -5.98 1.79 3.84
CA HIS A 174 -6.06 2.38 5.18
C HIS A 174 -7.51 2.47 5.67
N ASP A 175 -8.35 3.16 4.91
CA ASP A 175 -9.78 3.18 5.14
C ASP A 175 -10.46 1.90 4.63
N TRP A 176 -11.63 1.61 5.19
CA TRP A 176 -12.36 0.38 4.89
C TRP A 176 -13.06 0.48 3.54
N PRO A 177 -13.21 -0.61 2.78
CA PRO A 177 -14.16 -0.66 1.68
C PRO A 177 -15.56 -0.32 2.16
N ALA A 178 -16.25 0.59 1.48
CA ALA A 178 -17.60 0.99 1.88
C ALA A 178 -18.57 -0.20 1.97
N GLY A 179 -19.40 -0.22 3.00
CA GLY A 179 -20.41 -1.26 3.24
C GLY A 179 -19.87 -2.59 3.79
N ILE A 180 -18.56 -2.74 4.01
CA ILE A 180 -17.98 -3.98 4.54
C ILE A 180 -18.46 -4.31 5.96
N GLU A 181 -18.91 -3.29 6.70
CA GLU A 181 -19.50 -3.44 8.03
C GLU A 181 -20.75 -4.33 8.02
N HIS A 182 -21.46 -4.45 6.89
CA HIS A 182 -22.64 -5.31 6.77
C HIS A 182 -22.30 -6.81 6.63
N TYR A 183 -21.02 -7.16 6.48
CA TYR A 183 -20.54 -8.53 6.24
C TYR A 183 -19.88 -9.18 7.46
N GLY A 184 -20.01 -8.54 8.63
CA GLY A 184 -19.52 -9.01 9.93
C GLY A 184 -20.58 -8.83 11.03
N ASN A 185 -20.13 -8.73 12.28
CA ASN A 185 -21.04 -8.46 13.40
C ASN A 185 -21.28 -6.96 13.59
N LEU A 186 -22.18 -6.40 12.75
CA LEU A 186 -22.50 -4.98 12.75
C LEU A 186 -23.02 -4.49 14.12
N GLU A 187 -23.83 -5.29 14.81
CA GLU A 187 -24.34 -4.92 16.14
C GLU A 187 -23.19 -4.75 17.15
N ALA A 188 -22.21 -5.66 17.14
CA ALA A 188 -21.03 -5.53 17.99
C ALA A 188 -20.20 -4.29 17.65
N LEU A 189 -20.04 -3.98 16.35
CA LEU A 189 -19.36 -2.77 15.91
C LEU A 189 -20.07 -1.52 16.44
N LEU A 190 -21.40 -1.42 16.28
CA LEU A 190 -22.17 -0.26 16.71
C LEU A 190 -22.25 -0.13 18.24
N ARG A 191 -22.13 -1.23 18.99
CA ARG A 191 -21.94 -1.16 20.47
C ARG A 191 -20.61 -0.51 20.85
N VAL A 192 -19.53 -0.83 20.13
CA VAL A 192 -18.18 -0.27 20.39
C VAL A 192 -18.05 1.16 19.83
N LYS A 193 -18.72 1.43 18.70
CA LYS A 193 -18.65 2.70 17.95
C LYS A 193 -20.06 3.25 17.64
N PRO A 194 -20.82 3.71 18.64
CA PRO A 194 -22.20 4.17 18.43
C PRO A 194 -22.34 5.33 17.44
N TYR A 195 -21.29 6.13 17.27
CA TYR A 195 -21.27 7.25 16.33
C TYR A 195 -21.25 6.81 14.85
N PHE A 196 -20.94 5.55 14.54
CA PHE A 196 -21.07 5.01 13.18
C PHE A 196 -22.53 4.75 12.78
N VAL A 197 -23.50 4.77 13.70
CA VAL A 197 -24.91 4.48 13.38
C VAL A 197 -25.42 5.38 12.26
N SER A 198 -25.06 6.66 12.28
CA SER A 198 -25.47 7.59 11.22
C SER A 198 -24.83 7.23 9.88
N ASP A 199 -23.52 7.01 9.87
CA ASP A 199 -22.75 6.77 8.64
C ASP A 199 -23.17 5.46 7.96
N VAL A 200 -23.41 4.41 8.76
CA VAL A 200 -23.92 3.12 8.28
C VAL A 200 -25.32 3.26 7.71
N ARG A 201 -26.22 3.99 8.38
CA ARG A 201 -27.59 4.23 7.88
C ARG A 201 -27.62 4.95 6.54
N HIS A 202 -26.69 5.87 6.31
CA HIS A 202 -26.61 6.63 5.05
C HIS A 202 -25.66 5.98 4.03
N ASN A 203 -25.08 4.82 4.33
CA ASN A 203 -24.12 4.11 3.47
C ASN A 203 -22.91 4.98 3.07
N ILE A 204 -22.37 5.74 4.02
CA ILE A 204 -21.21 6.63 3.83
C ILE A 204 -20.00 6.22 4.69
N LEU A 205 -20.08 5.11 5.43
CA LEU A 205 -18.93 4.58 6.16
C LEU A 205 -17.95 3.92 5.17
N GLY A 206 -16.69 4.35 5.22
CA GLY A 206 -15.62 3.80 4.38
C GLY A 206 -15.53 4.43 2.99
N ASN A 207 -14.84 3.72 2.10
CA ASN A 207 -14.38 4.23 0.83
C ASN A 207 -15.09 3.50 -0.34
N PRO A 208 -15.92 4.23 -1.12
CA PRO A 208 -16.68 3.62 -2.21
C PRO A 208 -15.81 3.17 -3.38
N LYS A 209 -14.55 3.63 -3.46
CA LYS A 209 -13.62 3.30 -4.55
C LYS A 209 -12.84 2.03 -4.25
N THR A 210 -12.42 1.84 -3.01
CA THR A 210 -11.86 0.55 -2.58
C THR A 210 -12.94 -0.54 -2.53
N ARG A 211 -14.22 -0.19 -2.32
CA ARG A 211 -15.34 -1.11 -2.53
C ARG A 211 -15.37 -1.69 -3.96
N LYS A 212 -15.23 -0.84 -4.98
CA LYS A 212 -15.14 -1.30 -6.38
C LYS A 212 -13.94 -2.22 -6.60
N LEU A 213 -12.79 -1.91 -6.00
CA LEU A 213 -11.59 -2.75 -6.08
C LEU A 213 -11.80 -4.11 -5.38
N LEU A 214 -12.47 -4.13 -4.22
CA LEU A 214 -12.82 -5.38 -3.53
C LEU A 214 -13.64 -6.30 -4.43
N GLU A 215 -14.69 -5.78 -5.06
CA GLU A 215 -15.57 -6.53 -5.97
C GLU A 215 -14.84 -7.01 -7.24
N LYS A 216 -13.95 -6.17 -7.80
CA LYS A 216 -13.21 -6.48 -9.03
C LYS A 216 -12.04 -7.45 -8.83
N LEU A 217 -11.27 -7.29 -7.75
CA LEU A 217 -9.99 -7.97 -7.55
C LEU A 217 -10.11 -9.24 -6.72
N GLN A 218 -11.15 -9.32 -5.87
CA GLN A 218 -11.50 -10.51 -5.10
C GLN A 218 -10.30 -11.18 -4.38
N PRO A 219 -9.50 -10.41 -3.62
CA PRO A 219 -8.32 -10.96 -2.96
C PRO A 219 -8.74 -11.98 -1.89
N THR A 220 -7.88 -12.94 -1.54
CA THR A 220 -8.16 -13.87 -0.42
C THR A 220 -8.34 -13.10 0.89
N PHE A 221 -7.49 -12.09 1.12
CA PHE A 221 -7.52 -11.24 2.31
C PHE A 221 -7.60 -9.75 1.94
N TRP A 222 -8.37 -9.00 2.72
CA TRP A 222 -8.38 -7.55 2.70
C TRP A 222 -8.05 -7.01 4.10
N PHE A 223 -6.99 -6.22 4.21
CA PHE A 223 -6.53 -5.67 5.48
C PHE A 223 -6.66 -4.15 5.53
N SER A 224 -7.22 -3.65 6.65
CA SER A 224 -7.43 -2.22 6.86
C SER A 224 -7.18 -1.74 8.30
N GLY A 225 -7.12 -0.43 8.47
CA GLY A 225 -6.96 0.24 9.77
C GLY A 225 -8.01 1.34 9.96
N HIS A 226 -7.53 2.56 10.23
CA HIS A 226 -8.22 3.84 10.29
C HIS A 226 -9.31 4.03 11.38
N LEU A 227 -10.28 3.12 11.46
CA LEU A 227 -11.46 3.27 12.32
C LEU A 227 -11.21 2.95 13.82
N HIS A 228 -9.99 2.53 14.15
CA HIS A 228 -9.54 2.24 15.52
C HIS A 228 -10.46 1.25 16.23
N VAL A 229 -10.71 0.10 15.59
CA VAL A 229 -11.50 -1.02 16.11
C VAL A 229 -11.14 -2.28 15.35
N LYS A 230 -10.99 -3.40 16.08
CA LYS A 230 -10.90 -4.70 15.43
C LYS A 230 -12.25 -5.07 14.81
N TYR A 231 -12.23 -5.44 13.54
CA TYR A 231 -13.41 -5.95 12.87
C TYR A 231 -13.06 -7.05 11.89
N GLU A 232 -13.90 -8.08 11.81
CA GLU A 232 -13.74 -9.20 10.90
C GLU A 232 -15.03 -9.39 10.12
N ALA A 233 -14.90 -9.56 8.80
CA ALA A 233 -16.04 -9.78 7.90
C ALA A 233 -15.68 -10.79 6.82
N LYS A 234 -16.70 -11.44 6.25
CA LYS A 234 -16.56 -12.35 5.11
C LYS A 234 -17.39 -11.82 3.96
N TYR A 235 -16.70 -11.27 2.96
CA TYR A 235 -17.34 -10.75 1.77
C TYR A 235 -17.43 -11.85 0.72
N LYS A 236 -18.66 -12.29 0.40
CA LYS A 236 -18.91 -13.31 -0.63
C LYS A 236 -19.05 -12.62 -1.99
N HIS A 237 -18.26 -13.05 -2.96
CA HIS A 237 -18.32 -12.59 -4.34
C HIS A 237 -19.38 -13.36 -5.13
N GLU A 238 -19.75 -12.80 -6.29
CA GLU A 238 -20.77 -13.40 -7.17
C GLU A 238 -20.34 -14.77 -7.73
N ASP A 239 -19.04 -14.97 -7.93
CA ASP A 239 -18.46 -16.25 -8.38
C ASP A 239 -18.37 -17.32 -7.28
N GLY A 240 -18.83 -16.98 -6.06
CA GLY A 240 -18.80 -17.86 -4.89
C GLY A 240 -17.48 -17.81 -4.11
N SER A 241 -16.45 -17.12 -4.60
CA SER A 241 -15.22 -16.89 -3.84
C SER A 241 -15.49 -15.97 -2.64
N THR A 242 -14.57 -15.91 -1.70
CA THR A 242 -14.74 -15.12 -0.47
C THR A 242 -13.47 -14.35 -0.13
N THR A 243 -13.60 -13.06 0.11
CA THR A 243 -12.56 -12.25 0.73
C THR A 243 -12.76 -12.20 2.25
N HIS A 244 -11.69 -12.51 2.97
CA HIS A 244 -11.61 -12.36 4.42
C HIS A 244 -11.12 -10.94 4.77
N PHE A 245 -12.04 -10.11 5.27
CA PHE A 245 -11.72 -8.77 5.72
C PHE A 245 -11.28 -8.77 7.18
N LEU A 246 -10.19 -8.06 7.47
CA LEU A 246 -9.73 -7.78 8.82
C LEU A 246 -9.34 -6.30 8.93
N ALA A 247 -9.95 -5.61 9.89
CA ALA A 247 -9.49 -4.34 10.39
C ALA A 247 -8.94 -4.46 11.81
N LEU A 248 -7.93 -3.66 12.13
CA LEU A 248 -7.30 -3.64 13.45
C LEU A 248 -7.28 -2.23 14.04
N ASP A 249 -7.12 -2.17 15.36
CA ASP A 249 -7.04 -0.92 16.12
C ASP A 249 -5.65 -0.28 15.97
N LYS A 250 -5.48 0.90 16.57
CA LYS A 250 -4.15 1.53 16.74
C LYS A 250 -3.42 1.01 17.96
N VAL A 251 -2.10 1.22 17.99
CA VAL A 251 -1.23 0.85 19.11
C VAL A 251 -1.62 1.59 20.39
N LEU A 252 -2.36 0.91 21.26
CA LEU A 252 -2.77 1.39 22.59
C LEU A 252 -2.88 0.20 23.55
N PRO A 253 -2.70 0.42 24.87
CA PRO A 253 -2.88 -0.62 25.87
C PRO A 253 -4.24 -1.32 25.75
N ASN A 254 -4.24 -2.66 25.82
CA ASN A 254 -5.42 -3.52 25.76
C ASN A 254 -6.24 -3.40 24.46
N ARG A 255 -5.65 -2.88 23.37
CA ARG A 255 -6.28 -2.83 22.04
C ARG A 255 -5.77 -3.93 21.13
N GLN A 256 -6.62 -4.34 20.20
CA GLN A 256 -6.32 -5.36 19.21
C GLN A 256 -5.73 -4.72 17.95
N PHE A 257 -4.49 -4.26 18.05
CA PHE A 257 -3.79 -3.55 16.97
C PHE A 257 -2.94 -4.45 16.07
N LEU A 258 -2.65 -5.68 16.52
CA LEU A 258 -1.81 -6.64 15.80
C LEU A 258 -2.52 -8.02 15.76
N LYS A 259 -2.46 -8.70 14.62
CA LYS A 259 -2.86 -10.10 14.49
C LYS A 259 -1.83 -10.88 13.68
N ILE A 260 -1.39 -12.01 14.21
CA ILE A 260 -0.49 -12.94 13.51
C ILE A 260 -1.32 -14.08 12.93
N MET A 261 -1.07 -14.45 11.68
CA MET A 261 -1.79 -15.50 10.96
C MET A 261 -0.90 -16.23 9.96
N ASP A 262 -1.18 -17.51 9.71
CA ASP A 262 -0.57 -18.24 8.59
C ASP A 262 -1.34 -17.93 7.30
N VAL A 263 -0.63 -17.39 6.32
CA VAL A 263 -1.16 -17.08 4.99
C VAL A 263 -0.42 -17.91 3.94
N LYS A 264 -1.19 -18.53 3.06
CA LYS A 264 -0.69 -19.37 1.96
C LYS A 264 -1.09 -18.75 0.62
N PRO A 265 -0.21 -18.76 -0.39
CA PRO A 265 -0.58 -18.31 -1.72
C PRO A 265 -1.75 -19.12 -2.28
N LYS A 266 -2.75 -18.43 -2.81
CA LYS A 266 -3.97 -18.99 -3.40
C LYS A 266 -3.63 -19.98 -4.51
N ARG A 267 -2.73 -19.58 -5.42
CA ARG A 267 -2.27 -20.41 -6.54
C ARG A 267 -1.51 -21.66 -6.12
N LEU A 268 -0.75 -21.64 -5.01
CA LEU A 268 -0.11 -22.85 -4.49
C LEU A 268 -1.12 -23.82 -3.87
N ALA A 269 -2.18 -23.33 -3.24
CA ALA A 269 -3.24 -24.17 -2.69
C ALA A 269 -4.00 -24.94 -3.79
N GLU A 270 -4.12 -24.37 -4.98
CA GLU A 270 -4.76 -25.00 -6.15
C GLU A 270 -3.79 -25.87 -6.96
N GLY A 271 -2.55 -25.41 -7.18
CA GLY A 271 -1.50 -26.11 -7.93
C GLY A 271 -0.95 -27.36 -7.23
N ALA A 272 -0.99 -27.42 -5.89
CA ALA A 272 -0.62 -28.61 -5.13
C ALA A 272 -1.48 -29.85 -5.43
N LYS A 273 -2.65 -29.66 -6.08
CA LYS A 273 -3.48 -30.77 -6.58
C LYS A 273 -3.01 -31.33 -7.94
N ARG A 274 -2.10 -30.64 -8.66
CA ARG A 274 -1.75 -30.98 -10.06
C ARG A 274 -0.29 -31.34 -10.35
N LYS A 275 0.68 -31.14 -9.45
CA LYS A 275 2.05 -31.69 -9.61
C LYS A 275 2.66 -32.10 -8.27
N ARG A 276 2.87 -33.42 -8.09
CA ARG A 276 3.91 -33.96 -7.20
C ARG A 276 5.22 -33.84 -7.99
N ASN A 277 6.23 -33.17 -7.42
CA ASN A 277 7.58 -32.94 -7.97
C ASN A 277 7.71 -31.65 -8.80
N GLY A 278 8.08 -30.58 -8.11
CA GLY A 278 8.60 -29.33 -8.67
C GLY A 278 9.25 -28.54 -7.54
N ASP A 279 10.53 -28.25 -7.68
CA ASP A 279 11.42 -27.60 -6.72
C ASP A 279 11.08 -26.11 -6.59
N TYR A 280 9.97 -25.78 -5.91
CA TYR A 280 9.57 -24.39 -5.71
C TYR A 280 10.37 -23.80 -4.54
N THR A 281 11.23 -22.83 -4.82
CA THR A 281 11.84 -22.01 -3.77
C THR A 281 10.81 -20.98 -3.28
N LEU A 282 10.51 -21.00 -1.99
CA LEU A 282 9.75 -19.95 -1.30
C LEU A 282 10.72 -18.94 -0.69
N GLU A 283 11.64 -18.43 -1.51
CA GLU A 283 12.54 -17.39 -1.05
C GLU A 283 11.73 -16.19 -0.54
N LYS A 284 12.03 -15.74 0.67
CA LYS A 284 11.40 -14.58 1.32
C LYS A 284 12.06 -13.29 0.83
N VAL A 285 12.16 -13.15 -0.49
CA VAL A 285 12.70 -11.97 -1.16
C VAL A 285 11.55 -11.14 -1.71
N LEU A 286 11.65 -9.83 -1.57
CA LEU A 286 10.67 -8.91 -2.15
C LEU A 286 10.95 -8.75 -3.64
N CYS A 287 9.92 -8.87 -4.46
CA CYS A 287 10.01 -8.80 -5.92
C CYS A 287 9.03 -7.78 -6.49
N TYR A 288 9.43 -7.11 -7.57
CA TYR A 288 8.52 -6.34 -8.40
C TYR A 288 7.49 -7.26 -9.06
N ASP A 289 6.27 -6.74 -9.21
CA ASP A 289 5.21 -7.41 -9.95
C ASP A 289 5.20 -7.01 -11.42
N ARG A 290 5.29 -8.01 -12.30
CA ARG A 290 5.40 -7.82 -13.75
C ARG A 290 4.17 -7.13 -14.36
N GLU A 291 2.96 -7.55 -13.96
CA GLU A 291 1.71 -6.94 -14.43
C GLU A 291 1.59 -5.50 -13.94
N TRP A 292 1.94 -5.24 -12.68
CA TRP A 292 1.96 -3.88 -12.17
C TRP A 292 2.91 -2.97 -12.95
N CYS A 293 4.13 -3.44 -13.24
CA CYS A 293 5.08 -2.68 -14.04
C CYS A 293 4.54 -2.41 -15.45
N ALA A 294 3.89 -3.39 -16.09
CA ALA A 294 3.28 -3.21 -17.41
C ALA A 294 2.12 -2.19 -17.38
N ILE A 295 1.28 -2.21 -16.33
CA ILE A 295 0.23 -1.22 -16.11
C ILE A 295 0.82 0.19 -16.01
N LEU A 296 1.93 0.35 -15.28
CA LEU A 296 2.63 1.63 -15.16
C LEU A 296 3.18 2.11 -16.51
N VAL A 297 3.81 1.22 -17.29
CA VAL A 297 4.34 1.53 -18.62
C VAL A 297 3.23 1.97 -19.58
N ALA A 298 2.13 1.22 -19.66
CA ALA A 298 0.99 1.52 -20.54
C ALA A 298 0.31 2.87 -20.25
N ASN A 299 0.53 3.42 -19.06
CA ASN A 299 -0.12 4.64 -18.55
C ASN A 299 0.86 5.72 -18.09
N ARG A 300 2.13 5.62 -18.47
CA ARG A 300 3.22 6.47 -17.95
C ARG A 300 2.99 7.97 -18.15
N ASP A 301 2.32 8.35 -19.24
CA ASP A 301 2.06 9.75 -19.62
C ASP A 301 0.67 10.26 -19.19
N ARG A 302 -0.04 9.52 -18.32
CA ARG A 302 -1.46 9.80 -17.98
C ARG A 302 -1.70 10.30 -16.56
N MET A 303 -0.66 10.48 -15.75
CA MET A 303 -0.80 10.98 -14.39
C MET A 303 -1.37 12.41 -14.39
N PRO A 304 -2.58 12.68 -13.86
CA PRO A 304 -3.14 14.02 -13.83
C PRO A 304 -2.40 14.90 -12.83
N LEU A 305 -2.12 16.16 -13.19
CA LEU A 305 -1.31 17.10 -12.38
C LEU A 305 -2.05 18.41 -12.02
N ASN A 306 -3.37 18.42 -12.12
CA ASN A 306 -4.23 19.58 -11.88
C ASN A 306 -4.77 19.65 -10.45
N ALA A 307 -4.87 20.86 -9.91
CA ALA A 307 -5.43 21.14 -8.58
C ALA A 307 -6.97 21.19 -8.53
N PHE A 308 -7.62 21.16 -9.69
CA PHE A 308 -9.08 21.19 -9.82
C PHE A 308 -9.64 19.79 -10.14
N PRO A 309 -10.87 19.46 -9.73
CA PRO A 309 -11.47 18.17 -10.04
C PRO A 309 -11.78 18.04 -11.54
N SER A 310 -11.57 16.84 -12.07
CA SER A 310 -12.02 16.46 -13.42
C SER A 310 -13.53 16.33 -13.49
N THR A 311 -14.11 16.70 -14.63
CA THR A 311 -15.51 16.37 -15.01
C THR A 311 -15.63 15.05 -15.74
N THR A 312 -14.59 14.66 -16.47
CA THR A 312 -14.55 13.41 -17.22
C THR A 312 -13.76 12.38 -16.42
N PRO A 313 -14.27 11.15 -16.26
CA PRO A 313 -13.49 10.06 -15.71
C PRO A 313 -12.18 9.89 -16.48
N ILE A 314 -11.10 9.59 -15.77
CA ILE A 314 -9.83 9.27 -16.43
C ILE A 314 -9.96 7.99 -17.27
N THR A 315 -9.42 8.02 -18.47
CA THR A 315 -9.29 6.83 -19.31
C THR A 315 -7.85 6.33 -19.24
N LEU A 316 -7.66 5.11 -18.76
CA LEU A 316 -6.37 4.41 -18.77
C LEU A 316 -6.39 3.28 -19.80
N ASN A 317 -5.21 2.87 -20.25
CA ASN A 317 -5.03 1.77 -21.18
C ASN A 317 -4.69 0.50 -20.41
N LYS A 318 -5.35 -0.61 -20.73
CA LYS A 318 -4.86 -1.93 -20.30
C LYS A 318 -3.47 -2.17 -20.91
N PRO A 319 -2.56 -2.84 -20.17
CA PRO A 319 -1.27 -3.21 -20.73
C PRO A 319 -1.44 -4.20 -21.88
N THR A 320 -0.65 -3.99 -22.93
CA THR A 320 -0.54 -4.87 -24.09
C THR A 320 0.61 -5.86 -23.90
N GLU A 321 0.68 -6.90 -24.74
CA GLU A 321 1.84 -7.80 -24.78
C GLU A 321 3.16 -7.08 -25.07
N GLU A 322 3.11 -5.93 -25.76
CA GLU A 322 4.30 -5.11 -26.00
C GLU A 322 4.78 -4.43 -24.72
N ASP A 323 3.87 -3.95 -23.87
CA ASP A 323 4.22 -3.36 -22.56
C ASP A 323 4.87 -4.41 -21.66
N PHE A 324 4.32 -5.62 -21.65
CA PHE A 324 4.87 -6.76 -20.92
C PHE A 324 6.27 -7.16 -21.42
N ARG A 325 6.46 -7.23 -22.75
CA ARG A 325 7.78 -7.52 -23.33
C ARG A 325 8.78 -6.41 -23.04
N PHE A 326 8.36 -5.15 -23.12
CA PHE A 326 9.19 -4.00 -22.77
C PHE A 326 9.67 -4.07 -21.32
N VAL A 327 8.79 -4.41 -20.38
CA VAL A 327 9.14 -4.61 -18.96
C VAL A 327 10.23 -5.69 -18.83
N ASP A 328 10.04 -6.85 -19.45
CA ASP A 328 11.00 -7.96 -19.39
C ASP A 328 12.38 -7.54 -19.95
N GLU A 329 12.40 -6.84 -21.09
CA GLU A 329 13.61 -6.33 -21.73
C GLU A 329 14.33 -5.28 -20.86
N GLN A 330 13.58 -4.37 -20.22
CA GLN A 330 14.18 -3.38 -19.32
C GLN A 330 14.77 -4.03 -18.08
N PHE A 331 14.05 -4.93 -17.42
CA PHE A 331 14.59 -5.64 -16.26
C PHE A 331 15.89 -6.39 -16.62
N ALA A 332 15.91 -7.11 -17.74
CA ALA A 332 17.13 -7.78 -18.22
C ALA A 332 18.26 -6.78 -18.51
N LYS A 333 17.98 -5.64 -19.16
CA LYS A 333 18.96 -4.59 -19.46
C LYS A 333 19.59 -3.98 -18.19
N PHE A 334 18.81 -3.86 -17.12
CA PHE A 334 19.29 -3.38 -15.82
C PHE A 334 19.88 -4.49 -14.93
N GLY A 335 20.09 -5.70 -15.48
CA GLY A 335 20.77 -6.80 -14.81
C GLY A 335 19.89 -7.60 -13.84
N PHE A 336 18.56 -7.47 -13.93
CA PHE A 336 17.65 -8.30 -13.14
C PHE A 336 17.44 -9.66 -13.80
N GLU A 337 17.56 -10.71 -13.00
CA GLU A 337 17.21 -12.06 -13.41
C GLU A 337 15.72 -12.31 -13.14
N ALA A 338 15.03 -12.89 -14.12
CA ALA A 338 13.66 -13.35 -13.95
C ALA A 338 13.67 -14.60 -13.06
N LEU A 339 12.90 -14.56 -11.98
CA LEU A 339 12.74 -15.66 -11.04
C LEU A 339 11.34 -16.26 -11.17
N SER A 340 11.20 -17.52 -10.78
CA SER A 340 9.90 -18.15 -10.53
C SER A 340 9.80 -18.46 -9.04
N ILE A 341 8.89 -17.80 -8.33
CA ILE A 341 8.70 -17.98 -6.87
C ILE A 341 7.33 -18.60 -6.63
N GLY A 342 7.31 -19.86 -6.20
CA GLY A 342 6.09 -20.64 -6.15
C GLY A 342 5.43 -20.73 -7.54
N THR A 343 4.18 -20.30 -7.65
CA THR A 343 3.42 -20.25 -8.92
C THR A 343 3.52 -18.92 -9.66
N LEU A 344 4.26 -17.96 -9.12
CA LEU A 344 4.50 -16.69 -9.79
C LEU A 344 5.69 -16.90 -10.72
N ASP A 345 5.45 -16.78 -12.02
CA ASP A 345 6.49 -16.85 -13.03
C ASP A 345 6.92 -15.44 -13.45
N ARG A 346 8.21 -15.27 -13.77
CA ARG A 346 8.83 -14.00 -14.16
C ARG A 346 8.59 -12.85 -13.16
N VAL A 347 9.01 -13.05 -11.92
CA VAL A 347 9.12 -11.99 -10.93
C VAL A 347 10.56 -11.49 -10.84
N TYR A 348 10.75 -10.23 -10.46
CA TYR A 348 12.08 -9.59 -10.44
C TYR A 348 12.45 -9.20 -9.02
N LYS A 349 13.49 -9.83 -8.47
CA LYS A 349 13.97 -9.52 -7.12
C LYS A 349 14.34 -8.04 -7.01
N MET A 350 13.74 -7.35 -6.03
CA MET A 350 14.09 -5.97 -5.75
C MET A 350 15.52 -5.90 -5.21
N PRO A 351 16.29 -4.85 -5.53
CA PRO A 351 17.57 -4.63 -4.90
C PRO A 351 17.37 -4.52 -3.39
N SER A 352 18.27 -5.13 -2.62
CA SER A 352 18.33 -4.94 -1.17
C SER A 352 18.60 -3.47 -0.85
N TRP A 353 18.28 -3.05 0.38
CA TRP A 353 18.55 -1.71 0.92
C TRP A 353 20.06 -1.44 1.15
N ASP A 354 20.94 -2.10 0.40
CA ASP A 354 22.38 -2.02 0.60
C ASP A 354 22.88 -0.61 0.23
N VAL A 355 23.84 -0.09 0.99
CA VAL A 355 24.51 1.20 0.75
C VAL A 355 23.70 2.49 0.99
N ASN A 356 22.91 2.59 2.06
CA ASN A 356 22.19 3.84 2.45
C ASN A 356 21.27 4.43 1.35
N ASP A 357 20.96 3.71 0.26
CA ASP A 357 20.13 4.20 -0.84
C ASP A 357 18.73 4.60 -0.36
N TYR A 358 18.23 3.97 0.71
CA TYR A 358 16.97 4.34 1.37
C TYR A 358 16.97 5.77 1.93
N LYS A 359 18.16 6.36 2.20
CA LYS A 359 18.31 7.77 2.62
C LYS A 359 18.16 8.76 1.45
N ASN A 360 18.10 8.27 0.22
CA ASN A 360 17.81 9.04 -0.98
C ASN A 360 16.48 8.61 -1.63
N PRO A 361 15.32 8.87 -1.00
CA PRO A 361 14.00 8.55 -1.55
C PRO A 361 13.81 8.99 -3.01
N LYS A 362 14.25 10.21 -3.33
CA LYS A 362 14.19 10.77 -4.68
C LYS A 362 14.95 9.91 -5.70
N LEU A 363 16.17 9.48 -5.35
CA LEU A 363 17.01 8.67 -6.24
C LEU A 363 16.41 7.28 -6.47
N GLN A 364 15.77 6.68 -5.46
CA GLN A 364 15.08 5.40 -5.65
C GLN A 364 13.96 5.52 -6.69
N ARG A 365 13.15 6.58 -6.61
CA ARG A 365 12.12 6.85 -7.61
C ARG A 365 12.70 7.11 -8.99
N GLU A 366 13.76 7.92 -9.09
CA GLU A 366 14.43 8.21 -10.37
C GLU A 366 14.98 6.92 -11.00
N LYS A 367 15.68 6.06 -10.23
CA LYS A 367 16.15 4.76 -10.73
C LYS A 367 15.01 3.87 -11.24
N PHE A 368 13.88 3.84 -10.53
CA PHE A 368 12.71 3.06 -10.97
C PHE A 368 12.04 3.67 -12.20
N GLN A 369 11.96 5.00 -12.28
CA GLN A 369 11.47 5.73 -13.45
C GLN A 369 12.35 5.46 -14.67
N ASP A 370 13.67 5.57 -14.54
CA ASP A 370 14.64 5.29 -15.60
C ASP A 370 14.53 3.85 -16.09
N MET A 371 14.39 2.90 -15.16
CA MET A 371 14.24 1.48 -15.48
C MET A 371 13.03 1.20 -16.36
N LEU A 372 11.88 1.84 -16.09
CA LEU A 372 10.64 1.59 -16.83
C LEU A 372 10.29 2.71 -17.84
N ASN A 373 11.23 3.63 -18.08
CA ASN A 373 11.03 4.84 -18.89
C ASN A 373 9.75 5.61 -18.51
N LEU A 374 9.52 5.83 -17.21
CA LEU A 374 8.41 6.61 -16.67
C LEU A 374 8.80 8.09 -16.62
N PRO A 375 7.92 9.02 -17.01
CA PRO A 375 8.29 10.43 -17.10
C PRO A 375 8.47 11.07 -15.72
N ASP A 376 9.45 11.98 -15.62
CA ASP A 376 9.46 13.00 -14.58
C ASP A 376 8.40 14.08 -14.92
N ASN A 377 7.87 14.75 -13.91
CA ASN A 377 6.79 15.71 -14.12
C ASN A 377 6.71 16.77 -13.01
N SER A 378 5.81 17.75 -13.16
CA SER A 378 5.67 18.87 -12.22
C SER A 378 5.27 18.46 -10.78
N PHE A 379 4.71 17.26 -10.59
CA PHE A 379 4.48 16.72 -9.26
C PHE A 379 5.74 16.09 -8.65
N PHE A 380 6.76 15.69 -9.40
CA PHE A 380 8.00 15.19 -8.81
C PHE A 380 9.11 16.24 -8.79
N ASN A 381 9.08 17.14 -9.76
CA ASN A 381 10.02 18.22 -9.95
C ASN A 381 9.26 19.50 -10.35
N PRO A 382 8.96 20.39 -9.39
CA PRO A 382 8.20 21.62 -9.62
C PRO A 382 8.77 22.55 -10.71
N ASN A 383 10.06 22.41 -11.02
CA ASN A 383 10.73 23.23 -12.03
C ASN A 383 10.43 22.77 -13.48
N ILE A 384 9.86 21.57 -13.67
CA ILE A 384 9.50 21.04 -14.99
C ILE A 384 8.09 21.51 -15.36
N ASN A 385 7.89 21.96 -16.60
CA ASN A 385 6.60 22.49 -17.07
C ASN A 385 5.67 21.43 -17.73
N THR A 386 6.03 20.15 -17.64
CA THR A 386 5.21 19.03 -18.14
C THR A 386 3.96 18.86 -17.28
N LYS A 387 2.79 19.03 -17.91
CA LYS A 387 1.48 18.94 -17.26
C LYS A 387 0.53 18.11 -18.12
N TYR A 388 0.26 16.87 -17.72
CA TYR A 388 -0.97 16.23 -18.17
C TYR A 388 -2.13 16.81 -17.33
N ARG A 389 -3.09 17.43 -18.01
CA ARG A 389 -4.24 18.09 -17.38
C ARG A 389 -5.52 17.50 -17.94
N VAL A 390 -6.44 17.15 -17.05
CA VAL A 390 -7.80 16.74 -17.40
C VAL A 390 -8.74 17.95 -17.47
N VAL A 391 -9.96 17.75 -17.97
CA VAL A 391 -10.95 18.82 -18.22
C VAL A 391 -11.51 19.36 -16.89
N ARG A 392 -11.67 20.68 -16.78
CA ARG A 392 -12.12 21.36 -15.55
C ARG A 392 -13.64 21.30 -15.38
N ARG A 393 -14.11 21.20 -14.13
CA ARG A 393 -15.51 21.45 -13.76
C ARG A 393 -15.84 22.94 -13.82
N GLU A 394 -16.78 23.30 -14.69
CA GLU A 394 -17.37 24.64 -14.78
C GLU A 394 -18.04 25.06 -13.46
#